data_AF-A0A938D7M2-F1
#
_entry.id   AF-A0A938D7M2-F1
#
_cell.length_a   1.000
_cell.length_b   1.000
_cell.length_c   1.000
_cell.angle_alpha   90.00
_cell.angle_beta   90.00
_cell.angle_gamma   90.00
#
_symmetry.space_group_name_H-M   'P 1'
#
loop_
_entity.id
_entity.type
_entity.pdbx_description
1 polymer ?
#
loop_
_entity_poly.entity_id
_entity_poly.type
_entity_poly.pdbx_seq_one_letter_code
_entity_poly.pdbx_strand_id
1 'polypeptide(L)'
;MGIRLPDGPDPAAGLDPELVNAARGIGFAVGARLRELAPSLRPKTDAGGEPDLVIHAIVLDPDDPLDPLTLIACVQAHDSYVVARGRRGAASPGALALARVLAWAARAEMLGRAPGISWIGPSVRRPDGMTGYAVTATVTLLDGETPIRAAALAVIS
;
A
#
# COMPACT_ATOMS: atom_id res chain seq x y z
N MET A 1 11.94 -11.52 -3.08
CA MET A 1 12.67 -10.32 -3.55
C MET A 1 11.69 -9.25 -4.01
N GLY A 2 11.12 -8.54 -3.04
CA GLY A 2 9.98 -7.64 -3.24
C GLY A 2 10.41 -6.18 -3.30
N ILE A 3 9.60 -5.33 -2.70
CA ILE A 3 9.84 -3.89 -2.64
C ILE A 3 10.83 -3.59 -1.51
N ARG A 4 11.73 -2.63 -1.74
CA ARG A 4 12.61 -2.06 -0.72
C ARG A 4 12.09 -0.73 -0.22
N LEU A 5 12.37 -0.47 1.05
CA LEU A 5 12.30 0.86 1.62
C LEU A 5 13.42 1.73 1.03
N PRO A 6 13.23 3.05 0.91
CA PRO A 6 14.29 3.97 0.53
C PRO A 6 15.47 3.84 1.51
N ASP A 7 16.67 4.14 1.03
CA ASP A 7 17.85 4.16 1.89
C ASP A 7 17.64 5.20 3.01
N GLY A 8 17.73 4.74 4.25
CA GLY A 8 17.34 5.50 5.42
C GLY A 8 17.30 4.62 6.67
N PRO A 9 17.05 5.21 7.86
CA PRO A 9 16.85 4.44 9.07
C PRO A 9 15.67 3.49 8.88
N ASP A 10 15.77 2.28 9.45
CA ASP A 10 14.64 1.34 9.54
C ASP A 10 13.42 2.11 10.10
N PRO A 11 12.26 2.13 9.43
CA PRO A 11 11.09 2.85 9.92
C PRO A 11 10.61 2.35 11.28
N ALA A 12 11.01 1.14 11.70
CA ALA A 12 10.74 0.65 13.05
C ALA A 12 11.77 1.12 14.10
N ALA A 13 12.89 1.71 13.69
CA ALA A 13 13.96 2.11 14.59
C ALA A 13 13.47 3.19 15.57
N GLY A 14 13.60 2.90 16.87
CA GLY A 14 13.18 3.81 17.94
C GLY A 14 11.68 3.88 18.20
N LEU A 15 10.88 3.05 17.51
CA LEU A 15 9.44 2.92 17.79
C LEU A 15 9.18 1.86 18.88
N ASP A 16 8.04 2.03 19.57
CA ASP A 16 7.53 1.03 20.50
C ASP A 16 7.22 -0.30 19.77
N PRO A 17 7.75 -1.44 20.23
CA PRO A 17 7.50 -2.74 19.62
C PRO A 17 6.02 -3.13 19.52
N GLU A 18 5.18 -2.75 20.49
CA GLU A 18 3.75 -3.05 20.48
C GLU A 18 3.04 -2.28 19.36
N LEU A 19 3.41 -1.01 19.15
CA LEU A 19 2.89 -0.21 18.05
C LEU A 19 3.33 -0.76 16.69
N VAL A 20 4.58 -1.21 16.59
CA VAL A 20 5.09 -1.88 15.37
C VAL A 20 4.29 -3.16 15.10
N ASN A 21 4.00 -3.95 16.13
CA ASN A 21 3.19 -5.17 16.00
C ASN A 21 1.74 -4.85 15.60
N ALA A 22 1.14 -3.81 16.17
CA ALA A 22 -0.19 -3.34 15.78
C ALA A 22 -0.23 -2.91 14.30
N ALA A 23 0.78 -2.14 13.85
CA ALA A 23 0.92 -1.74 12.45
C ALA A 23 1.05 -2.94 11.50
N ARG A 24 1.83 -3.95 11.87
CA ARG A 24 1.91 -5.22 11.12
C ARG A 24 0.57 -5.95 11.11
N GLY A 25 -0.16 -5.94 12.22
CA GLY A 25 -1.53 -6.49 12.33
C GLY A 25 -2.50 -5.83 11.34
N ILE A 26 -2.50 -4.49 11.27
CA ILE A 26 -3.24 -3.73 10.25
C ILE A 26 -2.81 -4.18 8.86
N GLY A 27 -1.50 -4.27 8.61
CA GLY A 27 -0.95 -4.73 7.34
C GLY A 27 -1.47 -6.11 6.93
N PHE A 28 -1.52 -7.08 7.84
CA PHE A 28 -2.09 -8.40 7.57
C PHE A 28 -3.57 -8.35 7.19
N ALA A 29 -4.37 -7.57 7.93
CA ALA A 29 -5.81 -7.40 7.65
C ALA A 29 -6.03 -6.73 6.28
N VAL A 30 -5.26 -5.70 5.95
CA VAL A 30 -5.29 -5.04 4.65
C VAL A 30 -4.83 -5.99 3.55
N GLY A 31 -3.77 -6.76 3.78
CA GLY A 31 -3.28 -7.80 2.88
C GLY A 31 -4.35 -8.84 2.54
N ALA A 32 -5.22 -9.18 3.48
CA ALA A 32 -6.36 -10.06 3.22
C ALA A 32 -7.33 -9.45 2.19
N ARG A 33 -7.65 -8.15 2.32
CA ARG A 33 -8.53 -7.40 1.39
C ARG A 33 -7.92 -7.24 0.01
N LEU A 34 -6.60 -7.04 -0.08
CA LEU A 34 -5.91 -6.96 -1.37
C LEU A 34 -6.08 -8.23 -2.20
N ARG A 35 -6.24 -9.41 -1.57
CA ARG A 35 -6.48 -10.67 -2.30
C ARG A 35 -7.81 -10.67 -3.04
N GLU A 36 -8.83 -10.01 -2.48
CA GLU A 36 -10.16 -9.88 -3.10
C GLU A 36 -10.10 -8.91 -4.29
N LEU A 37 -9.35 -7.80 -4.14
CA LEU A 37 -9.17 -6.79 -5.19
C LEU A 37 -8.19 -7.20 -6.29
N ALA A 38 -7.34 -8.19 -6.01
CA ALA A 38 -6.37 -8.80 -6.92
C ALA A 38 -5.58 -7.81 -7.80
N PRO A 39 -4.92 -6.78 -7.21
CA PRO A 39 -4.15 -5.81 -7.99
C PRO A 39 -3.02 -6.48 -8.76
N SER A 40 -2.75 -6.02 -9.98
CA SER A 40 -1.75 -6.64 -10.86
C SER A 40 -0.38 -6.75 -10.21
N LEU A 41 0.24 -7.93 -10.33
CA LEU A 41 1.62 -8.19 -9.91
C LEU A 41 2.57 -7.98 -11.10
N ARG A 42 3.71 -7.36 -10.85
CA ARG A 42 4.85 -7.42 -11.75
C ARG A 42 5.76 -8.58 -11.34
N PRO A 43 5.99 -9.56 -12.23
CA PRO A 43 6.96 -10.62 -11.96
C PRO A 43 8.37 -10.03 -11.88
N LYS A 44 9.26 -10.75 -11.19
CA LYS A 44 10.69 -10.43 -11.15
C LYS A 44 11.26 -10.46 -12.58
N THR A 45 12.08 -9.48 -12.93
CA THR A 45 12.97 -9.55 -14.10
C THR A 45 14.04 -10.62 -13.81
N ASP A 46 14.20 -11.65 -14.66
CA ASP A 46 15.00 -12.87 -14.41
C ASP A 46 16.52 -12.67 -14.20
N ALA A 47 17.00 -11.44 -14.05
CA ALA A 47 18.36 -11.19 -13.58
C ALA A 47 18.43 -11.49 -12.08
N GLY A 48 19.20 -12.50 -11.68
CA GLY A 48 19.31 -12.99 -10.30
C GLY A 48 19.89 -12.01 -9.25
N GLY A 49 19.78 -10.69 -9.43
CA GLY A 49 20.23 -9.65 -8.51
C GLY A 49 19.20 -9.24 -7.45
N GLU A 50 19.65 -8.36 -6.54
CA GLU A 50 18.94 -7.68 -5.45
C GLU A 50 17.58 -7.04 -5.86
N PRO A 51 16.66 -6.75 -4.92
CA PRO A 51 15.36 -6.16 -5.26
C PRO A 51 15.47 -4.88 -6.12
N ASP A 52 14.82 -4.90 -7.29
CA ASP A 52 14.86 -3.81 -8.28
C ASP A 52 14.06 -2.56 -7.86
N LEU A 53 13.03 -2.72 -7.02
CA LEU A 53 12.06 -1.65 -6.78
C LEU A 53 12.21 -1.00 -5.40
N VAL A 54 12.57 0.28 -5.39
CA VAL A 54 12.68 1.10 -4.18
C VAL A 54 11.46 2.01 -4.05
N ILE A 55 10.85 2.07 -2.87
CA ILE A 55 9.80 3.05 -2.57
C ILE A 55 10.42 4.44 -2.57
N HIS A 56 9.98 5.29 -3.49
CA HIS A 56 10.35 6.70 -3.51
C HIS A 56 9.31 7.55 -2.79
N ALA A 57 8.02 7.29 -3.02
CA ALA A 57 6.94 8.04 -2.39
C ALA A 57 5.66 7.22 -2.29
N ILE A 58 4.92 7.41 -1.19
CA ILE A 58 3.52 6.98 -1.02
C ILE A 58 2.77 8.18 -0.47
N VAL A 59 1.91 8.79 -1.29
CA VAL A 59 1.18 10.02 -0.97
C VAL A 59 -0.31 9.74 -0.93
N LEU A 60 -1.01 10.39 0.00
CA LEU A 60 -2.47 10.38 0.07
C LEU A 60 -3.01 11.78 -0.24
N ASP A 61 -4.14 11.84 -0.95
CA ASP A 61 -4.94 13.04 -1.20
C ASP A 61 -6.38 12.76 -0.73
N PRO A 62 -6.94 13.50 0.25
CA PRO A 62 -6.36 14.69 0.91
C PRO A 62 -5.06 14.36 1.66
N ASP A 63 -4.20 15.38 1.79
CA ASP A 63 -2.87 15.24 2.39
C ASP A 63 -2.94 14.62 3.79
N ASP A 64 -2.44 13.39 3.89
CA ASP A 64 -2.23 12.64 5.12
C ASP A 64 -0.78 12.16 5.09
N PRO A 65 0.12 12.77 5.89
CA PRO A 65 1.52 12.42 5.89
C PRO A 65 1.74 10.93 6.13
N LEU A 66 2.66 10.35 5.39
CA LEU A 66 3.04 8.96 5.58
C LEU A 66 3.92 8.83 6.83
N ASP A 67 3.32 8.44 7.95
CA ASP A 67 4.06 8.11 9.16
C ASP A 67 4.70 6.70 9.09
N PRO A 68 5.72 6.41 9.92
CA PRO A 68 6.41 5.12 9.90
C PRO A 68 5.51 3.90 10.17
N LEU A 69 4.50 4.00 11.04
CA LEU A 69 3.59 2.88 11.33
C LEU A 69 2.69 2.59 10.12
N THR A 70 2.20 3.64 9.46
CA THR A 70 1.44 3.49 8.20
C THR A 70 2.30 2.88 7.10
N LEU A 71 3.57 3.28 6.98
CA LEU A 71 4.52 2.69 6.04
C LEU A 71 4.74 1.19 6.33
N ILE A 72 4.96 0.82 7.59
CA ILE A 72 5.09 -0.58 8.02
C ILE A 72 3.83 -1.38 7.65
N ALA A 73 2.64 -0.84 7.91
CA ALA A 73 1.37 -1.50 7.56
C ALA A 73 1.24 -1.70 6.04
N CYS A 74 1.59 -0.70 5.23
CA CYS A 74 1.53 -0.78 3.76
C CYS A 74 2.48 -1.86 3.21
N VAL A 75 3.73 -1.89 3.70
CA VAL A 75 4.73 -2.89 3.29
C VAL A 75 4.29 -4.29 3.72
N GLN A 76 3.83 -4.44 4.95
CA GLN A 76 3.31 -5.72 5.44
C GLN A 76 2.09 -6.21 4.64
N ALA A 77 1.18 -5.32 4.25
CA ALA A 77 0.04 -5.65 3.41
C ALA A 77 0.45 -6.14 2.02
N HIS A 78 1.40 -5.43 1.40
CA HIS A 78 2.01 -5.83 0.13
C HIS A 78 2.64 -7.23 0.24
N ASP A 79 3.47 -7.46 1.24
CA ASP A 79 4.18 -8.73 1.39
C ASP A 79 3.22 -9.89 1.64
N SER A 80 2.20 -9.66 2.47
CA SER A 80 1.12 -10.63 2.71
C SER A 80 0.38 -10.99 1.41
N TYR A 81 0.08 -9.98 0.58
CA TYR A 81 -0.55 -10.17 -0.73
C TYR A 81 0.33 -11.00 -1.68
N VAL A 82 1.61 -10.63 -1.83
CA VAL A 82 2.56 -11.31 -2.72
C VAL A 82 2.78 -12.77 -2.31
N VAL A 83 2.92 -13.02 -1.01
CA VAL A 83 3.06 -14.39 -0.46
C VAL A 83 1.81 -15.21 -0.75
N ALA A 84 0.62 -14.66 -0.51
CA ALA A 84 -0.64 -15.36 -0.75
C ALA A 84 -0.88 -15.71 -2.23
N ARG A 85 -0.28 -14.97 -3.16
CA ARG A 85 -0.33 -15.24 -4.61
C ARG A 85 0.74 -16.23 -5.08
N GLY A 86 1.55 -16.78 -4.17
CA GLY A 86 2.62 -17.74 -4.49
C GLY A 86 3.78 -17.13 -5.28
N ARG A 87 3.90 -15.79 -5.29
CA ARG A 87 4.87 -15.05 -6.11
C ARG A 87 5.90 -14.36 -5.23
N ARG A 88 6.53 -15.07 -4.29
CA ARG A 88 7.53 -14.48 -3.39
C ARG A 88 8.58 -13.71 -4.20
N GLY A 89 8.62 -12.40 -4.03
CA GLY A 89 9.49 -11.52 -4.79
C GLY A 89 8.94 -10.95 -6.09
N ALA A 90 7.64 -11.02 -6.31
CA ALA A 90 6.97 -10.06 -7.16
C ALA A 90 6.77 -8.75 -6.38
N ALA A 91 6.48 -7.68 -7.12
CA ALA A 91 6.09 -6.40 -6.58
C ALA A 91 4.79 -5.93 -7.21
N SER A 92 3.97 -5.20 -6.46
CA SER A 92 2.77 -4.55 -7.00
C SER A 92 2.67 -3.11 -6.50
N PRO A 93 2.99 -2.12 -7.36
CA PRO A 93 2.73 -0.71 -7.08
C PRO A 93 1.25 -0.44 -6.77
N GLY A 94 0.34 -1.14 -7.46
CA GLY A 94 -1.10 -1.05 -7.23
C GLY A 94 -1.51 -1.61 -5.86
N ALA A 95 -0.89 -2.69 -5.40
CA ALA A 95 -1.12 -3.21 -4.05
C ALA A 95 -0.68 -2.23 -2.97
N LEU A 96 0.45 -1.55 -3.14
CA LEU A 96 0.87 -0.49 -2.21
C LEU A 96 -0.08 0.71 -2.22
N ALA A 97 -0.53 1.14 -3.39
CA ALA A 97 -1.47 2.26 -3.49
C ALA A 97 -2.79 1.92 -2.79
N LEU A 98 -3.35 0.74 -3.05
CA LEU A 98 -4.55 0.26 -2.35
C LEU A 98 -4.30 0.08 -0.85
N ALA A 99 -3.14 -0.44 -0.46
CA ALA A 99 -2.79 -0.60 0.95
C ALA A 99 -2.78 0.73 1.68
N ARG A 100 -2.28 1.80 1.06
CA ARG A 100 -2.27 3.14 1.66
C ARG A 100 -3.68 3.67 1.94
N VAL A 101 -4.60 3.50 1.01
CA VAL A 101 -6.01 3.90 1.18
C VAL A 101 -6.69 3.07 2.27
N LEU A 102 -6.47 1.74 2.25
CA LEU A 102 -7.08 0.83 3.23
C LEU A 102 -6.49 1.00 4.64
N ALA A 103 -5.20 1.31 4.76
CA ALA A 103 -4.56 1.62 6.04
C ALA A 103 -5.09 2.93 6.64
N TRP A 104 -5.34 3.95 5.79
CA TRP A 104 -6.03 5.17 6.22
C TRP A 104 -7.44 4.85 6.74
N ALA A 105 -8.21 4.04 6.01
CA ALA A 105 -9.55 3.65 6.43
C ALA A 105 -9.56 2.86 7.76
N ALA A 106 -8.63 1.91 7.92
CA ALA A 106 -8.49 1.14 9.16
C ALA A 106 -8.14 2.04 10.36
N ARG A 107 -7.29 3.04 10.16
CA ARG A 107 -6.97 4.02 11.20
C ARG A 107 -8.16 4.91 11.55
N ALA A 108 -8.93 5.36 10.56
CA ALA A 108 -10.15 6.14 10.79
C ALA A 108 -11.20 5.34 11.59
N GLU A 109 -11.34 4.04 11.31
CA GLU A 109 -12.18 3.12 12.09
C GLU A 109 -11.75 3.04 13.56
N MET A 110 -10.45 2.93 13.84
CA MET A 110 -9.91 2.94 15.21
C MET A 110 -10.19 4.25 15.97
N LEU A 111 -10.32 5.36 15.25
CA LEU A 111 -10.68 6.67 15.81
C LEU A 111 -12.20 6.86 15.98
N GLY A 112 -13.00 5.82 15.72
CA GLY A 112 -14.44 5.80 15.98
C GLY A 112 -15.33 6.23 14.80
N ARG A 113 -14.76 6.47 13.61
CA ARG A 113 -15.52 6.71 12.38
C ARG A 113 -15.03 5.76 11.30
N ALA A 114 -15.61 4.58 11.22
CA ALA A 114 -15.35 3.67 10.11
C ALA A 114 -15.87 4.29 8.81
N PRO A 115 -15.00 4.70 7.87
CA PRO A 115 -15.45 5.22 6.59
C PRO A 115 -16.10 4.08 5.80
N GLY A 116 -17.31 4.30 5.28
CA GLY A 116 -17.89 3.37 4.32
C GLY A 116 -17.11 3.47 3.01
N ILE A 117 -16.50 2.39 2.54
CA ILE A 117 -15.87 2.37 1.21
C ILE A 117 -16.92 1.87 0.22
N SER A 118 -17.54 2.78 -0.52
CA SER A 118 -18.54 2.44 -1.54
C SER A 118 -17.90 1.83 -2.79
N TRP A 119 -16.63 2.17 -3.04
CA TRP A 119 -15.81 1.55 -4.08
C TRP A 119 -14.33 1.84 -3.85
N ILE A 120 -13.48 0.93 -4.31
CA ILE A 120 -12.04 1.10 -4.33
C ILE A 120 -11.43 0.42 -5.56
N GLY A 121 -10.48 1.08 -6.20
CA GLY A 121 -9.81 0.53 -7.38
C GLY A 121 -8.83 1.50 -8.03
N PRO A 122 -8.33 1.17 -9.23
CA PRO A 122 -7.49 2.09 -10.01
C PRO A 122 -8.28 3.35 -10.38
N SER A 123 -7.71 4.54 -10.16
CA SER A 123 -8.39 5.82 -10.39
C SER A 123 -8.96 5.96 -11.81
N VAL A 124 -8.24 5.46 -12.82
CA VAL A 124 -8.66 5.45 -14.24
C VAL A 124 -9.88 4.58 -14.54
N ARG A 125 -10.34 3.75 -13.58
CA ARG A 125 -11.49 2.86 -13.73
C ARG A 125 -12.64 3.24 -12.81
N ARG A 126 -12.66 4.45 -12.24
CA ARG A 126 -13.76 4.91 -11.39
C ARG A 126 -15.10 4.80 -12.16
N PRO A 127 -16.08 4.04 -11.66
CA PRO A 127 -17.44 4.03 -12.20
C PRO A 127 -18.05 5.43 -12.26
N ASP A 128 -18.75 5.70 -13.37
CA ASP A 128 -19.54 6.92 -13.53
C ASP A 128 -20.69 6.98 -12.51
N GLY A 129 -21.05 8.18 -12.09
CA GLY A 129 -22.18 8.40 -11.17
C GLY A 129 -21.91 8.07 -9.71
N MET A 130 -20.70 7.64 -9.35
CA MET A 130 -20.35 7.41 -7.94
C MET A 130 -20.20 8.71 -7.16
N THR A 131 -21.05 8.86 -6.14
CA THR A 131 -21.05 9.97 -5.18
C THR A 131 -20.30 9.61 -3.91
N GLY A 132 -19.58 10.58 -3.33
CA GLY A 132 -18.86 10.42 -2.07
C GLY A 132 -17.56 11.22 -2.03
N TYR A 133 -16.89 11.19 -0.89
CA TYR A 133 -15.59 11.82 -0.70
C TYR A 133 -14.49 10.97 -1.34
N ALA A 134 -13.66 11.55 -2.19
CA ALA A 134 -12.60 10.84 -2.89
C ALA A 134 -11.31 10.85 -2.08
N VAL A 135 -10.73 9.66 -1.87
CA VAL A 135 -9.41 9.48 -1.26
C VAL A 135 -8.50 8.78 -2.26
N THR A 136 -7.43 9.44 -2.68
CA THR A 136 -6.49 8.90 -3.68
C THR A 136 -5.15 8.63 -3.05
N ALA A 137 -4.60 7.43 -3.22
CA ALA A 137 -3.21 7.16 -2.94
C ALA A 137 -2.41 7.09 -4.24
N THR A 138 -1.26 7.75 -4.28
CA THR A 138 -0.29 7.64 -5.37
C THR A 138 1.01 7.05 -4.84
N VAL A 139 1.52 6.04 -5.53
CA VAL A 139 2.79 5.38 -5.21
C VAL A 139 3.76 5.61 -6.36
N THR A 140 4.98 5.98 -6.02
CA THR A 140 6.12 6.00 -6.94
C THR A 140 7.17 5.02 -6.43
N LEU A 141 7.48 4.03 -7.25
CA LEU A 141 8.64 3.15 -7.08
C LEU A 141 9.71 3.52 -8.09
N LEU A 142 10.97 3.22 -7.78
CA LEU A 142 12.10 3.37 -8.69
C LEU A 142 12.64 2.00 -9.07
N ASP A 143 12.80 1.77 -10.37
CA ASP A 143 13.53 0.66 -10.98
C ASP A 143 14.85 1.21 -11.51
N GLY A 144 15.90 1.16 -10.69
CA GLY A 144 17.08 2.01 -10.86
C GLY A 144 16.68 3.49 -10.81
N GLU A 145 16.81 4.21 -11.93
CA GLU A 145 16.38 5.60 -12.07
C GLU A 145 14.98 5.76 -12.71
N THR A 146 14.37 4.65 -13.15
CA THR A 146 13.11 4.69 -13.89
C THR A 146 11.91 4.72 -12.92
N PRO A 147 11.07 5.77 -12.94
CA PRO A 147 9.91 5.83 -12.06
C PRO A 147 8.75 4.97 -12.57
N ILE A 148 8.20 4.14 -11.68
CA ILE A 148 6.97 3.38 -11.88
C ILE A 148 5.91 3.95 -10.96
N ARG A 149 4.81 4.42 -11.55
CA ARG A 149 3.71 5.03 -10.81
C ARG A 149 2.47 4.16 -10.83
N ALA A 150 1.76 4.14 -9.70
CA ALA A 150 0.41 3.60 -9.61
C ALA A 150 -0.43 4.50 -8.70
N ALA A 151 -1.73 4.50 -8.96
CA ALA A 151 -2.70 5.21 -8.14
C ALA A 151 -3.89 4.30 -7.81
N ALA A 152 -4.40 4.46 -6.60
CA ALA A 152 -5.63 3.86 -6.14
C ALA A 152 -6.56 4.97 -5.65
N LEU A 153 -7.85 4.83 -5.93
CA LEU A 153 -8.90 5.73 -5.50
C LEU A 153 -9.91 4.92 -4.69
N ALA A 154 -10.31 5.44 -3.53
CA ALA A 154 -11.54 5.05 -2.86
C ALA A 154 -12.56 6.17 -2.91
N VAL A 155 -13.83 5.78 -3.01
CA VAL A 155 -14.97 6.66 -2.79
C VAL A 155 -15.55 6.31 -1.42
N ILE A 156 -15.64 7.32 -0.56
CA ILE A 156 -16.03 7.21 0.83
C ILE A 156 -17.45 7.76 1.02
N SER A 157 -18.27 7.03 1.77
CA SER A 157 -19.64 7.38 2.19
C SER A 157 -19.75 7.47 3.70
#